data_AF-A0A6J6TVB7-F1
#
_entry.id   AF-A0A6J6TVB7-F1
#
_cell.length_a   1.000
_cell.length_b   1.000
_cell.length_c   1.000
_cell.angle_alpha   90.00
_cell.angle_beta   90.00
_cell.angle_gamma   90.00
#
_symmetry.space_group_name_H-M   'P 1'
#
loop_
_entity.id
_entity.type
_entity.pdbx_description
1 polymer ?
#
loop_
_entity_poly.entity_id
_entity_poly.type
_entity_poly.pdbx_seq_one_letter_code
_entity_poly.pdbx_strand_id
1 'polypeptide(L)' 'MIETVLHRLPDYTVDASQSDPYPARGRHFGWSALPTTFTPGLPIGA' A
#
# COMPACT_ATOMS: atom_id res chain seq x y z
N MET A 1 6.10 3.72 10.96
CA MET A 1 4.89 3.53 10.12
C MET A 1 5.05 2.36 9.16
N ILE A 2 6.06 2.36 8.27
CA ILE A 2 6.28 1.25 7.33
C ILE A 2 6.58 -0.09 8.02
N GLU A 3 7.37 -0.06 9.11
CA GLU A 3 7.73 -1.25 9.90
C GLU A 3 6.51 -2.05 10.38
N THR A 4 5.47 -1.36 10.84
CA THR A 4 4.22 -2.00 11.30
C THR A 4 3.49 -2.71 10.15
N VAL A 5 3.49 -2.11 8.95
CA VAL A 5 2.89 -2.71 7.75
C VAL A 5 3.66 -3.98 7.38
N LEU A 6 5.00 -3.91 7.34
CA LEU A 6 5.84 -5.05 7.00
C LEU A 6 5.70 -6.21 7.99
N HIS A 7 5.50 -5.93 9.28
CA HIS A 7 5.30 -6.96 10.29
C HIS A 7 3.89 -7.54 10.32
N ARG A 8 2.85 -6.75 10.04
CA ARG A 8 1.45 -7.18 10.15
C ARG A 8 0.87 -7.75 8.86
N LEU A 9 1.39 -7.30 7.72
CA LEU A 9 0.97 -7.72 6.38
C LEU A 9 2.20 -8.28 5.63
N PRO A 10 2.85 -9.34 6.11
CA PRO A 10 4.14 -9.79 5.55
C PRO A 10 4.03 -10.33 4.11
N ASP A 11 2.83 -10.70 3.69
CA ASP A 11 2.50 -11.29 2.39
C ASP A 11 1.80 -10.30 1.44
N TYR A 12 1.85 -8.99 1.75
CA TYR A 12 1.18 -8.02 0.91
C TYR A 12 1.76 -7.99 -0.51
N THR A 13 0.89 -7.84 -1.50
CA THR A 13 1.27 -7.70 -2.91
C THR A 13 0.59 -6.50 -3.54
N VAL A 14 1.34 -5.72 -4.31
CA VAL A 14 0.84 -4.54 -5.03
C VAL A 14 0.27 -4.98 -6.38
N ASP A 15 -0.96 -4.57 -6.67
CA ASP A 15 -1.52 -4.70 -8.01
C ASP A 15 -1.09 -3.50 -8.87
N ALA A 16 0.05 -3.66 -9.54
CA ALA A 16 0.60 -2.63 -10.42
C ALA A 16 -0.33 -2.29 -11.60
N SER A 17 -1.19 -3.24 -12.03
CA SER A 17 -2.08 -3.03 -13.17
C SER A 17 -3.22 -2.06 -12.87
N GLN A 18 -3.55 -1.89 -11.59
CA GLN A 18 -4.60 -0.98 -11.09
C GLN A 18 -4.00 0.24 -10.36
N SER A 19 -2.69 0.48 -10.49
CA SER A 19 -2.04 1.63 -9.87
C SER A 19 -2.42 2.94 -10.56
N ASP A 20 -2.71 3.97 -9.77
CA ASP A 20 -3.03 5.31 -10.26
C ASP A 20 -1.86 6.25 -9.97
N PRO A 21 -1.10 6.69 -11.00
CA PRO A 21 0.02 7.61 -10.79
C PRO A 21 -0.49 8.98 -10.34
N TYR A 22 0.24 9.59 -9.40
CA TYR A 22 -0.02 10.97 -9.01
C TYR A 22 0.35 11.90 -10.16
N PRO A 23 -0.54 12.79 -10.63
CA PRO A 23 -0.21 13.74 -11.68
C PRO A 23 0.96 14.59 -11.21
N ALA A 24 2.10 14.49 -11.89
CA ALA A 24 3.33 15.15 -11.46
C ALA A 24 3.11 16.66 -11.28
N ARG A 25 3.36 17.16 -10.07
CA ARG A 25 3.35 18.60 -9.76
C ARG A 25 4.77 19.04 -9.42
N GLY A 26 5.42 19.71 -10.36
CA GLY A 26 6.83 20.10 -10.23
C GLY A 26 7.74 18.86 -10.17
N ARG A 27 8.50 18.70 -9.07
CA ARG A 27 9.42 17.57 -8.85
C ARG A 27 8.82 16.44 -7.99
N HIS A 28 7.54 16.50 -7.68
CA HIS A 28 6.89 15.48 -6.86
C HIS A 28 6.32 14.38 -7.76
N PHE A 29 6.79 13.16 -7.52
CA PHE A 29 6.35 11.94 -8.19
C PHE A 29 5.83 10.96 -7.13
N GLY A 30 4.84 10.16 -7.50
CA GLY A 30 4.25 9.18 -6.60
C GLY A 30 2.99 8.58 -7.21
N TRP A 31 2.16 8.00 -6.35
CA TRP A 31 0.91 7.35 -6.73
C TRP A 31 -0.24 7.93 -5.91
N SER A 32 -1.35 8.23 -6.59
CA SER A 32 -2.62 8.60 -5.98
C SER A 32 -3.28 7.37 -5.34
N ALA A 33 -3.13 6.20 -5.98
CA ALA A 33 -3.59 4.93 -5.45
C ALA A 33 -2.61 3.79 -5.77
N LEU A 34 -2.38 2.92 -4.78
CA LEU A 34 -1.63 1.67 -4.91
C LEU A 34 -2.44 0.53 -4.31
N PRO A 35 -3.37 -0.06 -5.08
CA PRO A 35 -4.15 -1.20 -4.62
C PRO A 35 -3.25 -2.37 -4.21
N THR A 36 -3.63 -3.03 -3.14
CA THR A 36 -2.82 -4.07 -2.49
C THR A 36 -3.70 -5.17 -1.94
N THR A 37 -3.22 -6.41 -1.98
CA THR A 37 -3.87 -7.58 -1.38
C THR A 37 -2.96 -8.19 -0.34
N PHE A 38 -3.55 -8.80 0.69
CA PHE A 38 -2.84 -9.48 1.79
C PHE A 38 -3.80 -10.48 2.45
N THR A 39 -3.28 -11.45 3.18
CA THR A 39 -4.13 -12.39 3.94
C THR A 39 -4.76 -11.68 5.14
N PRO A 40 -6.10 -11.65 5.30
CA PRO A 40 -6.75 -10.99 6.42
C PRO A 40 -6.32 -11.58 7.78
N GLY A 41 -5.99 -10.70 8.73
CA GLY A 41 -5.66 -11.06 10.11
C GLY A 41 -6.62 -10.45 11.13
N LEU A 42 -6.47 -10.83 12.39
CA LEU A 42 -7.29 -10.26 13.48
C LEU A 42 -6.93 -8.79 13.71
N PRO A 43 -7.93 -7.91 13.90
CA PRO A 43 -7.70 -6.51 14.26
C PRO A 43 -7.07 -6.43 15.66
N ILE A 44 -6.24 -5.42 15.87
CA ILE A 44 -5.68 -5.14 17.20
C ILE A 44 -6.74 -4.37 18.00
N GLY A 45 -7.12 -4.87 19.17
CA GLY A 45 -8.01 -4.17 20.11
C GLY A 45 -9.50 -4.48 19.97
N ALA A 46 -9.86 -5.61 19.36
CA ALA A 46 -11.23 -6.16 19.38
C ALA A 46 -11.50 -6.96 20.66
#